data_AF-L8JVK7-F1
#
_entry.id   AF-L8JVK7-F1
#
_cell.length_a   1.000
_cell.length_b   1.000
_cell.length_c   1.000
_cell.angle_alpha   90.00
_cell.angle_beta   90.00
_cell.angle_gamma   90.00
#
_symmetry.space_group_name_H-M   'P 1'
#
loop_
_entity.id
_entity.type
_entity.pdbx_description
1 polymer ?
#
loop_
_entity_poly.entity_id
_entity_poly.type
_entity_poly.pdbx_seq_one_letter_code
_entity_poly.pdbx_strand_id
1 'polypeptide(L)'
;MATLVSISMSVYLLLGVVYLGSKKQSYNHLKHTISELGERGSVVFKLANYGLFLPVGLSLMLFALIASKNEVLQGLSICLSIGYALAAFFPCDPGSPIEGSWRQHIHNLAGFVQYAGGIYFLFQGQDYSLVAGIIFICLIFISFPQNPARGVAQRIAELLLFGILIHLTF
;
A
#
# COMPACT_ATOMS: atom_id res chain seq x y z
N MET A 1 7.88 20.47 7.12
CA MET A 1 8.51 19.22 7.61
C MET A 1 7.68 18.01 7.23
N ALA A 2 6.38 17.97 7.57
CA ALA A 2 5.43 16.92 7.18
C ALA A 2 5.47 16.57 5.67
N THR A 3 5.37 17.57 4.80
CA THR A 3 5.43 17.44 3.34
C THR A 3 6.72 16.80 2.82
N LEU A 4 7.87 17.18 3.39
CA LEU A 4 9.15 16.64 2.96
C LEU A 4 9.26 15.15 3.32
N VAL A 5 8.75 14.77 4.50
CA VAL A 5 8.72 13.38 4.96
C VAL A 5 7.81 12.54 4.06
N SER A 6 6.60 13.02 3.76
CA SER A 6 5.67 12.30 2.89
C SER A 6 6.21 12.13 1.47
N ILE A 7 6.76 13.19 0.86
CA ILE A 7 7.39 13.12 -0.47
C ILE A 7 8.59 12.15 -0.47
N SER A 8 9.50 12.27 0.50
CA SER A 8 10.71 11.44 0.56
C SER A 8 10.35 9.96 0.69
N MET A 9 9.36 9.64 1.52
CA MET A 9 8.86 8.28 1.68
C MET A 9 8.17 7.76 0.41
N SER A 10 7.34 8.56 -0.27
CA SER A 10 6.73 8.17 -1.55
C SER A 10 7.76 7.91 -2.63
N VAL A 11 8.81 8.73 -2.72
CA VAL A 11 9.94 8.52 -3.63
C VAL A 11 10.69 7.25 -3.27
N TYR A 12 10.97 7.03 -1.98
CA TYR A 12 11.62 5.81 -1.50
C TYR A 12 10.81 4.55 -1.85
N LEU A 13 9.49 4.57 -1.63
CA LEU A 13 8.60 3.48 -2.01
C LEU A 13 8.65 3.23 -3.52
N LEU A 14 8.51 4.27 -4.34
CA LEU A 14 8.54 4.17 -5.80
C LEU A 14 9.85 3.55 -6.29
N LEU A 15 10.99 4.09 -5.84
CA LEU A 15 12.31 3.59 -6.22
C LEU A 15 12.52 2.15 -5.76
N GLY A 16 12.09 1.82 -4.54
CA GLY A 16 12.15 0.46 -4.02
C GLY A 16 11.31 -0.52 -4.85
N VAL A 17 10.08 -0.17 -5.21
CA VAL A 17 9.21 -1.02 -6.06
C VAL A 17 9.85 -1.25 -7.43
N VAL A 18 10.36 -0.20 -8.08
CA VAL A 18 11.02 -0.31 -9.39
C VAL A 18 12.27 -1.18 -9.29
N TYR A 19 13.12 -0.92 -8.29
CA TYR A 19 14.35 -1.67 -8.09
C TYR A 19 14.07 -3.15 -7.82
N LEU A 20 13.20 -3.48 -6.86
CA LEU A 20 12.88 -4.86 -6.50
C LEU A 20 12.14 -5.60 -7.63
N GLY A 21 11.27 -4.89 -8.36
CA GLY A 21 10.61 -5.42 -9.55
C GLY A 21 11.61 -5.85 -10.63
N SER A 22 12.70 -5.09 -10.81
CA SER A 22 13.78 -5.46 -11.74
C SER A 22 14.59 -6.69 -11.31
N LYS A 23 14.55 -7.05 -10.02
CA LYS A 23 15.32 -8.17 -9.44
C LYS A 23 14.51 -9.45 -9.31
N LYS A 24 13.19 -9.36 -9.18
CA LYS A 24 12.31 -10.53 -9.09
C LYS A 24 12.04 -11.07 -10.50
N GLN A 25 12.52 -12.28 -10.78
CA GLN A 25 12.30 -12.93 -12.07
C GLN A 25 10.80 -13.05 -12.39
N SER A 26 10.44 -12.81 -13.66
CA SER A 26 9.06 -12.86 -14.15
C SER A 26 8.10 -11.86 -13.50
N TYR A 27 8.59 -10.91 -12.70
CA TYR A 27 7.76 -9.84 -12.18
C TYR A 27 7.33 -8.89 -13.29
N ASN A 28 6.07 -8.49 -13.29
CA ASN A 28 5.51 -7.56 -14.25
C ASN A 28 4.70 -6.51 -13.50
N HIS A 29 5.09 -5.25 -13.60
CA HIS A 29 4.45 -4.15 -12.87
C HIS A 29 2.97 -3.93 -13.23
N LEU A 30 2.52 -4.39 -14.40
CA LEU A 30 1.12 -4.27 -14.81
C LEU A 30 0.27 -5.40 -14.24
N LYS A 31 0.82 -6.62 -14.20
CA LYS A 31 0.09 -7.83 -13.79
C LYS A 31 0.19 -8.11 -12.30
N HIS A 32 1.37 -8.00 -11.72
CA HIS A 32 1.63 -8.41 -10.34
C HIS A 32 1.53 -7.22 -9.39
N THR A 33 0.97 -7.44 -8.21
CA THR A 33 0.88 -6.45 -7.13
C THR A 33 2.26 -6.12 -6.57
N ILE A 34 2.37 -4.98 -5.90
CA ILE A 34 3.52 -4.60 -5.08
C ILE A 34 3.73 -5.62 -3.97
N SER A 35 2.66 -6.10 -3.32
CA SER A 35 2.75 -7.09 -2.23
C SER A 35 3.44 -8.38 -2.67
N GLU A 36 3.23 -8.82 -3.92
CA GLU A 36 3.90 -9.99 -4.48
C GLU A 36 5.43 -9.86 -4.53
N LEU A 37 6.02 -8.66 -4.48
CA LEU A 37 7.48 -8.51 -4.33
C LEU A 37 7.99 -9.19 -3.04
N GLY A 38 7.20 -9.07 -1.96
CA GLY A 38 7.47 -9.64 -0.65
C GLY A 38 6.88 -11.03 -0.42
N GLU A 39 6.31 -11.68 -1.44
CA GLU A 39 5.68 -13.00 -1.26
C GLU A 39 6.67 -14.06 -0.76
N ARG A 40 6.17 -15.04 -0.01
CA ARG A 40 6.99 -16.13 0.53
C ARG A 40 7.72 -16.86 -0.59
N GLY A 41 9.03 -17.06 -0.43
CA GLY A 41 9.87 -17.72 -1.43
C GLY A 41 10.44 -16.80 -2.51
N SER A 42 10.06 -15.51 -2.54
CA SER A 42 10.67 -14.51 -3.42
C SER A 42 12.18 -14.36 -3.15
N VAL A 43 12.98 -14.24 -4.22
CA VAL A 43 14.43 -13.98 -4.11
C VAL A 43 14.74 -12.62 -3.44
N VAL A 44 13.81 -11.67 -3.54
CA VAL A 44 13.91 -10.35 -2.89
C VAL A 44 13.12 -10.26 -1.59
N PHE A 45 12.64 -11.39 -1.04
CA PHE A 45 11.75 -11.45 0.12
C PHE A 45 12.18 -10.56 1.29
N LYS A 46 13.41 -10.71 1.78
CA LYS A 46 13.88 -9.96 2.95
C LYS A 46 13.95 -8.46 2.67
N LEU A 47 14.43 -8.09 1.49
CA LEU A 47 14.60 -6.69 1.11
C LEU A 47 13.26 -6.01 0.84
N ALA A 48 12.29 -6.70 0.23
CA ALA A 48 10.94 -6.20 0.05
C ALA A 48 10.22 -6.00 1.40
N ASN A 49 10.19 -7.03 2.25
CA ASN A 49 9.44 -6.96 3.50
C ASN A 49 10.10 -6.03 4.52
N TYR A 50 11.38 -6.23 4.83
CA TYR A 50 12.04 -5.51 5.93
C TYR A 50 12.81 -4.27 5.46
N GLY A 51 13.16 -4.22 4.17
CA GLY A 51 13.92 -3.11 3.59
C GLY A 51 13.10 -2.18 2.72
N LEU A 52 11.78 -2.38 2.58
CA LEU A 52 10.87 -1.47 1.88
C LEU A 52 9.55 -1.31 2.63
N PHE A 53 8.81 -2.40 2.84
CA PHE A 53 7.46 -2.32 3.44
C PHE A 53 7.51 -1.89 4.91
N LEU A 54 8.38 -2.50 5.72
CA LEU A 54 8.49 -2.15 7.13
C LEU A 54 8.90 -0.68 7.35
N PRO A 55 9.97 -0.14 6.70
CA PRO A 55 10.33 1.27 6.84
C PRO A 55 9.22 2.23 6.41
N VAL A 56 8.50 1.92 5.32
CA VAL A 56 7.35 2.72 4.87
C VAL A 56 6.23 2.68 5.91
N GLY A 57 5.85 1.50 6.40
CA GLY A 57 4.81 1.34 7.41
C GLY A 57 5.13 2.08 8.71
N LEU A 58 6.37 1.98 9.21
CA LEU A 58 6.78 2.68 10.43
C LEU A 58 6.82 4.20 10.23
N SER A 59 7.28 4.66 9.05
CA SER A 59 7.32 6.09 8.73
C SER A 59 5.92 6.70 8.68
N LEU A 60 4.95 5.98 8.10
CA LEU A 60 3.53 6.36 8.08
C LEU A 60 2.93 6.43 9.48
N MET A 61 3.28 5.49 10.38
CA MET A 61 2.80 5.54 11.77
C MET A 61 3.36 6.76 12.49
N LEU A 62 4.68 6.99 12.40
CA LEU A 62 5.31 8.17 12.98
C LEU A 62 4.70 9.46 12.43
N PHE A 63 4.45 9.49 11.13
CA PHE A 63 3.80 10.60 10.47
C PHE A 63 2.38 10.84 10.99
N ALA A 64 1.57 9.80 11.19
CA ALA A 64 0.23 9.90 11.78
C ALA A 64 0.24 10.48 13.20
N LEU A 65 1.24 10.12 14.01
CA LEU A 65 1.40 10.64 15.37
C LEU A 65 1.73 12.14 15.38
N ILE A 66 2.46 12.61 14.37
CA ILE A 66 2.87 14.02 14.23
C ILE A 66 1.76 14.85 13.56
N ALA A 67 1.00 14.28 12.62
CA ALA A 67 -0.04 14.94 11.83
C ALA A 67 -1.39 15.13 12.57
N SER A 68 -1.39 15.07 13.91
CA SER A 68 -2.57 14.90 14.77
C SER A 68 -3.68 15.97 14.70
N LYS A 69 -3.48 17.05 13.95
CA LYS A 69 -4.46 18.14 13.80
C LYS A 69 -5.40 17.97 12.60
N ASN A 70 -5.10 17.05 11.69
CA ASN A 70 -5.95 16.76 10.53
C ASN A 70 -6.38 15.28 10.61
N GLU A 71 -7.64 15.05 10.96
CA GLU A 71 -8.18 13.70 11.19
C GLU A 71 -8.13 12.82 9.95
N VAL A 72 -8.41 13.39 8.76
CA VAL A 72 -8.33 12.67 7.49
C VAL A 72 -6.89 12.23 7.20
N LEU A 73 -5.94 13.14 7.37
CA LEU A 73 -4.51 12.85 7.16
C LEU A 73 -4.01 11.81 8.15
N GLN A 74 -4.35 11.95 9.43
CA GLN A 74 -3.97 11.01 10.48
C GLN A 74 -4.56 9.62 10.22
N GLY A 75 -5.86 9.54 9.97
CA GLY A 75 -6.56 8.29 9.70
C GLY A 75 -6.02 7.56 8.47
N LEU A 76 -5.85 8.28 7.36
CA LEU A 76 -5.26 7.75 6.14
C LEU A 76 -3.84 7.20 6.38
N SER A 77 -3.03 7.94 7.15
CA SER A 77 -1.66 7.52 7.48
C SER A 77 -1.63 6.25 8.34
N ILE A 78 -2.55 6.10 9.29
CA ILE A 78 -2.68 4.88 10.10
C ILE A 78 -3.09 3.69 9.23
N CYS A 79 -4.09 3.85 8.36
CA CYS A 79 -4.54 2.80 7.45
C CYS A 79 -3.42 2.31 6.53
N LEU A 80 -2.68 3.24 5.90
CA LEU A 80 -1.52 2.91 5.08
C LEU A 80 -0.43 2.22 5.91
N SER A 81 -0.16 2.72 7.12
CA SER A 81 0.84 2.13 8.03
C SER A 81 0.52 0.67 8.35
N ILE A 82 -0.73 0.36 8.70
CA ILE A 82 -1.19 -1.00 9.00
C ILE A 82 -0.96 -1.92 7.81
N GLY A 83 -1.34 -1.49 6.60
CA GLY A 83 -1.14 -2.27 5.38
C GLY A 83 0.32 -2.63 5.14
N TYR A 84 1.20 -1.62 5.11
CA TYR A 84 2.63 -1.81 4.85
C TYR A 84 3.36 -2.55 5.98
N ALA A 85 3.10 -2.20 7.25
CA ALA A 85 3.78 -2.80 8.39
C ALA A 85 3.37 -4.27 8.57
N LEU A 86 2.08 -4.59 8.49
CA LEU A 86 1.63 -5.97 8.61
C LEU A 86 2.03 -6.81 7.39
N ALA A 87 2.02 -6.25 6.18
CA ALA A 87 2.52 -6.95 5.00
C ALA A 87 3.97 -7.42 5.16
N ALA A 88 4.81 -6.67 5.88
CA ALA A 88 6.20 -7.05 6.15
C ALA A 88 6.35 -8.27 7.06
N PHE A 89 5.49 -8.43 8.07
CA PHE A 89 5.53 -9.55 9.02
C PHE A 89 4.66 -10.73 8.59
N PHE A 90 3.59 -10.45 7.85
CA PHE A 90 2.63 -11.39 7.29
C PHE A 90 2.63 -11.24 5.77
N PRO A 91 3.71 -11.69 5.10
CA PRO A 91 3.81 -11.63 3.65
C PRO A 91 2.75 -12.52 3.00
N CYS A 92 2.30 -12.12 1.82
CA CYS A 92 1.38 -12.92 1.03
C CYS A 92 2.04 -14.24 0.58
N ASP A 93 1.20 -15.20 0.28
CA ASP A 93 1.55 -16.42 -0.41
C ASP A 93 1.85 -16.12 -1.89
N PRO A 94 2.58 -17.00 -2.59
CA PRO A 94 2.87 -16.82 -4.01
C PRO A 94 1.59 -16.57 -4.82
N GLY A 95 1.59 -15.49 -5.60
CA GLY A 95 0.41 -15.08 -6.40
C GLY A 95 -0.65 -14.28 -5.62
N SER A 96 -0.45 -14.05 -4.31
CA SER A 96 -1.37 -13.34 -3.41
C SER A 96 -2.84 -13.78 -3.58
N PRO A 97 -3.16 -15.07 -3.32
CA PRO A 97 -4.51 -15.60 -3.47
C PRO A 97 -5.50 -15.05 -2.43
N ILE A 98 -6.79 -15.17 -2.70
CA ILE A 98 -7.85 -14.80 -1.75
C ILE A 98 -7.82 -15.74 -0.54
N GLU A 99 -7.72 -17.04 -0.80
CA GLU A 99 -7.60 -18.10 0.20
C GLU A 99 -6.18 -18.68 0.17
N GLY A 100 -5.60 -18.88 1.35
CA GLY A 100 -4.23 -19.36 1.47
C GLY A 100 -3.88 -19.67 2.91
N SER A 101 -2.62 -19.46 3.28
CA SER A 101 -2.17 -19.64 4.66
C SER A 101 -2.81 -18.62 5.62
N TRP A 102 -2.72 -18.90 6.92
CA TRP A 102 -3.13 -17.93 7.96
C TRP A 102 -2.42 -16.56 7.81
N ARG A 103 -1.19 -16.54 7.28
CA ARG A 103 -0.47 -15.30 6.98
C ARG A 103 -1.11 -14.55 5.82
N GLN A 104 -1.56 -15.25 4.78
CA GLN A 104 -2.32 -14.66 3.68
C GLN A 104 -3.61 -14.00 4.18
N HIS A 105 -4.30 -14.62 5.13
CA HIS A 105 -5.51 -14.02 5.72
C HIS A 105 -5.22 -12.71 6.48
N ILE A 106 -4.15 -12.68 7.28
CA ILE A 106 -3.72 -11.44 7.95
C ILE A 106 -3.26 -10.39 6.93
N HIS A 107 -2.54 -10.80 5.87
CA HIS A 107 -2.13 -9.93 4.78
C HIS A 107 -3.34 -9.28 4.08
N ASN A 108 -4.34 -10.09 3.73
CA ASN A 108 -5.56 -9.63 3.07
C ASN A 108 -6.36 -8.70 3.99
N LEU A 109 -6.43 -9.01 5.29
CA LEU A 109 -7.07 -8.14 6.28
C LEU A 109 -6.33 -6.80 6.41
N ALA A 110 -4.99 -6.80 6.45
CA ALA A 110 -4.20 -5.59 6.48
C ALA A 110 -4.40 -4.73 5.22
N GLY A 111 -4.41 -5.37 4.04
CA GLY A 111 -4.74 -4.71 2.77
C GLY A 111 -6.16 -4.13 2.76
N PHE A 112 -7.14 -4.85 3.33
CA PHE A 112 -8.50 -4.35 3.49
C PHE A 112 -8.53 -3.11 4.40
N VAL A 113 -7.87 -3.13 5.56
CA VAL A 113 -7.77 -1.96 6.45
C VAL A 113 -7.12 -0.77 5.73
N GLN A 114 -6.08 -1.02 4.94
CA GLN A 114 -5.42 0.02 4.15
C GLN A 114 -6.39 0.65 3.14
N TYR A 115 -6.99 -0.14 2.25
CA TYR A 115 -7.80 0.41 1.17
C TYR A 115 -9.18 0.86 1.63
N ALA A 116 -9.92 0.03 2.37
CA ALA A 116 -11.26 0.37 2.84
C ALA A 116 -11.22 1.48 3.91
N GLY A 117 -10.24 1.44 4.81
CA GLY A 117 -10.02 2.52 5.78
C GLY A 117 -9.58 3.82 5.11
N GLY A 118 -8.69 3.74 4.12
CA GLY A 118 -8.32 4.91 3.29
C GLY A 118 -9.53 5.52 2.60
N ILE A 119 -10.37 4.71 1.93
CA ILE A 119 -11.64 5.14 1.33
C ILE A 119 -12.54 5.82 2.37
N TYR A 120 -12.70 5.23 3.55
CA TYR A 120 -13.53 5.79 4.62
C TYR A 120 -13.06 7.19 5.02
N PHE A 121 -11.77 7.39 5.27
CA PHE A 121 -11.24 8.71 5.64
C PHE A 121 -11.33 9.72 4.49
N LEU A 122 -11.15 9.28 3.24
CA LEU A 122 -11.34 10.16 2.09
C LEU A 122 -12.79 10.66 1.98
N PHE A 123 -13.79 9.84 2.30
CA PHE A 123 -15.19 10.28 2.36
C PHE A 123 -15.49 11.24 3.51
N GLN A 124 -14.67 11.27 4.58
CA GLN A 124 -14.81 12.29 5.62
C GLN A 124 -14.25 13.66 5.18
N GLY A 125 -13.39 13.69 4.16
CA GLY A 125 -12.91 14.93 3.56
C GLY A 125 -13.92 15.51 2.56
N GLN A 126 -13.98 16.84 2.44
CA GLN A 126 -15.04 17.50 1.68
C GLN A 126 -14.97 17.27 0.15
N ASP A 127 -13.82 16.88 -0.41
CA ASP A 127 -13.60 16.88 -1.87
C ASP A 127 -12.98 15.60 -2.45
N TYR A 128 -12.88 14.50 -1.68
CA TYR A 128 -12.18 13.29 -2.14
C TYR A 128 -13.09 12.11 -2.54
N SER A 129 -14.41 12.31 -2.60
CA SER A 129 -15.38 11.25 -2.93
C SER A 129 -15.14 10.57 -4.29
N LEU A 130 -14.76 11.34 -5.32
CA LEU A 130 -14.42 10.78 -6.63
C LEU A 130 -13.18 9.89 -6.54
N VAL A 131 -12.14 10.35 -5.83
CA VAL A 131 -10.90 9.60 -5.61
C VAL A 131 -11.18 8.31 -4.84
N ALA A 132 -12.00 8.40 -3.79
CA ALA A 132 -12.44 7.25 -3.00
C ALA A 132 -13.18 6.22 -3.87
N GLY A 133 -14.07 6.67 -4.76
CA GLY A 133 -14.76 5.80 -5.72
C GLY A 133 -13.83 5.09 -6.70
N ILE A 134 -12.79 5.78 -7.21
CA ILE A 134 -11.78 5.18 -8.08
C ILE A 134 -10.98 4.11 -7.32
N ILE A 135 -10.57 4.39 -6.08
CA ILE A 135 -9.85 3.42 -5.24
C ILE A 135 -10.72 2.20 -4.94
N PHE A 136 -12.02 2.40 -4.70
CA PHE A 136 -12.96 1.29 -4.51
C PHE A 136 -13.03 0.37 -5.73
N ILE A 137 -13.11 0.93 -6.94
CA ILE A 137 -13.05 0.14 -8.18
C ILE A 137 -11.70 -0.59 -8.28
N CYS A 138 -10.59 0.08 -7.97
CA CYS A 138 -9.27 -0.56 -7.97
C CYS A 138 -9.20 -1.74 -7.00
N LEU A 139 -9.79 -1.62 -5.80
CA LEU A 139 -9.84 -2.69 -4.80
C LEU A 139 -10.56 -3.94 -5.33
N ILE A 140 -11.65 -3.77 -6.09
CA ILE A 140 -12.33 -4.89 -6.76
C ILE A 140 -11.34 -5.61 -7.69
N PHE A 141 -10.61 -4.89 -8.53
CA PHE A 141 -9.65 -5.49 -9.46
C PHE A 141 -8.49 -6.18 -8.74
N ILE A 142 -7.99 -5.60 -7.65
CA ILE A 142 -6.89 -6.14 -6.84
C ILE A 142 -7.28 -7.46 -6.17
N SER A 143 -8.55 -7.59 -5.78
CA SER A 143 -9.09 -8.71 -5.02
C SER A 143 -9.16 -10.01 -5.82
N PHE A 144 -9.12 -9.98 -7.15
CA PHE A 144 -9.14 -11.16 -8.01
C PHE A 144 -7.74 -11.52 -8.50
N PRO A 145 -7.11 -12.60 -7.98
CA PRO A 145 -5.72 -12.94 -8.30
C PRO A 145 -5.46 -13.21 -9.79
N GLN A 146 -6.47 -13.71 -10.49
CA GLN A 146 -6.40 -14.02 -11.93
C GLN A 146 -6.57 -12.77 -12.82
N ASN A 147 -6.93 -11.63 -12.24
CA ASN A 147 -7.14 -10.42 -13.02
C ASN A 147 -5.80 -9.86 -13.54
N PRO A 148 -5.59 -9.77 -14.87
CA PRO A 148 -4.33 -9.31 -15.43
C PRO A 148 -4.06 -7.81 -15.19
N ALA A 149 -5.06 -7.04 -14.76
CA ALA A 149 -4.94 -5.62 -14.47
C ALA A 149 -4.77 -5.31 -12.97
N ARG A 150 -4.70 -6.31 -12.09
CA ARG A 150 -4.59 -6.10 -10.64
C ARG A 150 -3.35 -5.29 -10.24
N GLY A 151 -2.24 -5.48 -10.94
CA GLY A 151 -1.02 -4.73 -10.72
C GLY A 151 -1.20 -3.24 -11.04
N VAL A 152 -1.79 -2.91 -12.20
CA VAL A 152 -2.11 -1.52 -12.58
C VAL A 152 -3.10 -0.90 -11.59
N ALA A 153 -4.18 -1.61 -11.28
CA ALA A 153 -5.19 -1.14 -10.33
C ALA A 153 -4.57 -0.79 -8.98
N GLN A 154 -3.64 -1.61 -8.48
CA GLN A 154 -2.92 -1.28 -7.26
C GLN A 154 -2.07 -0.02 -7.40
N ARG A 155 -1.37 0.20 -8.52
CA ARG A 155 -0.55 1.43 -8.68
C ARG A 155 -1.42 2.67 -8.68
N ILE A 156 -2.57 2.61 -9.34
CA ILE A 156 -3.53 3.72 -9.33
C ILE A 156 -4.00 3.98 -7.89
N ALA A 157 -4.40 2.94 -7.15
CA ALA A 157 -4.82 3.08 -5.77
C ALA A 157 -3.73 3.68 -4.87
N GLU A 158 -2.49 3.16 -4.93
CA GLU A 158 -1.36 3.67 -4.16
C GLU A 158 -1.02 5.12 -4.54
N LEU A 159 -0.97 5.46 -5.83
CA LEU A 159 -0.69 6.81 -6.30
C LEU A 159 -1.73 7.81 -5.79
N LEU A 160 -3.01 7.44 -5.80
CA LEU A 160 -4.07 8.28 -5.27
C LEU A 160 -3.98 8.44 -3.75
N LEU A 161 -3.78 7.34 -3.00
CA LEU A 161 -3.68 7.38 -1.55
C LEU A 161 -2.47 8.22 -1.09
N PHE A 162 -1.28 7.97 -1.63
CA PHE A 162 -0.08 8.75 -1.30
C PHE A 162 -0.15 10.18 -1.86
N GLY A 163 -0.77 10.39 -3.02
CA GLY A 163 -0.98 11.72 -3.60
C GLY A 163 -1.86 12.59 -2.71
N ILE A 164 -2.98 12.06 -2.21
CA ILE A 164 -3.83 12.77 -1.25
C ILE A 164 -3.11 12.95 0.09
N LEU A 165 -2.38 11.95 0.58
CA LEU A 165 -1.57 12.08 1.80
C LEU A 165 -0.59 13.26 1.69
N ILE A 166 0.11 13.41 0.56
CA ILE A 166 1.00 14.55 0.30
C ILE A 166 0.20 15.85 0.19
N HIS A 167 -0.90 15.86 -0.56
CA HIS A 167 -1.73 17.05 -0.75
C HIS A 167 -2.23 17.65 0.57
N LEU A 168 -2.67 16.79 1.50
CA LEU A 168 -3.15 17.17 2.83
C LEU A 168 -2.04 17.72 3.76
N THR A 169 -0.77 17.72 3.33
CA THR A 169 0.34 18.32 4.09
C THR A 169 0.65 19.77 3.74
N PHE A 170 0.01 20.31 2.69
CA PHE A 170 0.09 21.72 2.32
C PHE A 170 -1.02 22.51 3.02
#